data_AF-A0A179IEQ0-F1
#
_entry.id   AF-A0A179IEQ0-F1
#
_cell.length_a   1.000
_cell.length_b   1.000
_cell.length_c   1.000
_cell.angle_alpha   90.00
_cell.angle_beta   90.00
_cell.angle_gamma   90.00
#
_symmetry.space_group_name_H-M   'P 1'
#
loop_
_entity.id
_entity.type
_entity.pdbx_description
1 polymer ?
#
loop_
_entity_poly.entity_id
_entity_poly.type
_entity_poly.pdbx_seq_one_letter_code
_entity_poly.pdbx_strand_id
1 'polypeptide(L)'
;MVAASVAKLGDHLHPTQPFHSCPRWQDADAYDPAARQAEECELARLINKIDTAALEARATRLRQGMRCTIEPLHYDRTRRSTVMGGMNYHVEIRFEDGIVWLARIRRFNATSPPPPVRDYIIESEVATLLFLEKTGVPAPKMYDYALEQPGNPVGVGFILMEKLAGKSLRWSLANEQQRQKVIDQISDILIELRKYPFPELGSLIKPGQLRVGPFAQESLTNVLQSGIHTIGPFRSMEDYHESSLSMLIYRIIQEEAYTEQAVDAYLVHRFLLDLVPLVTPPSSTNDEFYLKHADDKGDHILVDEEFNITGIVDWEWAHTAPASIAFNSPVALLPVADFYGGNNRPGQDELLLARLYKQKGQEELAQIVQNGRLQHRFAFCCGYDFGDWDGFLGLFSGLRQAVGVDAGMEWNEWKAVALDRYKDEPDLQVLLSR
;
A
#
# COMPACT_ATOMS: atom_id res chain seq x y z
N MET A 1 -3.69 -1.33 -1.53
CA MET A 1 -3.71 -2.47 -2.49
C MET A 1 -2.71 -2.39 -3.64
N VAL A 2 -2.11 -1.22 -3.94
CA VAL A 2 -0.82 -1.15 -4.66
C VAL A 2 0.26 -1.94 -3.89
N ALA A 3 0.15 -1.96 -2.56
CA ALA A 3 0.89 -2.82 -1.62
C ALA A 3 0.75 -4.34 -1.85
N ALA A 4 -0.39 -4.83 -2.36
CA ALA A 4 -0.63 -6.26 -2.53
C ALA A 4 0.00 -6.82 -3.82
N SER A 5 0.26 -5.95 -4.80
CA SER A 5 0.93 -6.30 -6.06
C SER A 5 2.43 -6.62 -5.85
N VAL A 6 3.10 -5.94 -4.90
CA VAL A 6 4.54 -6.17 -4.64
C VAL A 6 4.83 -7.53 -4.01
N ALA A 7 3.88 -8.10 -3.27
CA ALA A 7 4.06 -9.40 -2.61
C ALA A 7 4.00 -10.60 -3.58
N LYS A 8 3.57 -10.42 -4.83
CA LYS A 8 3.43 -11.49 -5.83
C LYS A 8 4.35 -11.35 -7.04
N LEU A 9 5.10 -10.25 -7.15
CA LEU A 9 6.06 -10.00 -8.23
C LEU A 9 7.27 -10.96 -8.25
N GLY A 10 7.41 -11.87 -7.28
CA GLY A 10 8.53 -12.81 -7.17
C GLY A 10 8.51 -13.97 -8.16
N ASP A 11 7.35 -14.35 -8.69
CA ASP A 11 7.19 -15.58 -9.50
C ASP A 11 7.12 -15.34 -11.02
N HIS A 12 7.13 -14.09 -11.48
CA HIS A 12 6.78 -13.76 -12.89
C HIS A 12 7.94 -13.21 -13.74
N LEU A 13 9.17 -13.19 -13.21
CA LEU A 13 10.35 -12.69 -13.94
C LEU A 13 11.05 -13.78 -14.76
N HIS A 14 10.33 -14.54 -15.59
CA HIS A 14 10.94 -15.52 -16.51
C HIS A 14 10.80 -15.13 -17.98
N PRO A 15 11.70 -14.28 -18.52
CA PRO A 15 11.76 -14.00 -19.94
C PRO A 15 12.37 -15.15 -20.78
N THR A 16 13.01 -16.14 -20.16
CA THR A 16 13.61 -17.33 -20.83
C THR A 16 13.60 -18.57 -19.92
N GLN A 17 14.15 -19.71 -20.40
CA GLN A 17 14.22 -21.02 -19.71
C GLN A 17 14.35 -20.91 -18.18
N PRO A 18 13.71 -21.81 -17.40
CA PRO A 18 13.68 -21.72 -15.95
C PRO A 18 15.11 -21.67 -15.38
N PHE A 19 15.53 -20.48 -14.94
CA PHE A 19 16.81 -20.25 -14.27
C PHE A 19 16.78 -20.73 -12.81
N HIS A 20 15.62 -21.17 -12.34
CA HIS A 20 15.44 -21.81 -11.05
C HIS A 20 14.45 -22.97 -11.14
N SER A 21 14.54 -23.89 -10.19
CA SER A 21 13.65 -25.04 -10.07
C SER A 21 12.57 -24.86 -9.00
N CYS A 22 12.17 -23.61 -8.71
CA CYS A 22 11.12 -23.34 -7.73
C CYS A 22 9.81 -24.02 -8.16
N PRO A 23 9.09 -24.68 -7.23
CA PRO A 23 7.76 -25.20 -7.49
C PRO A 23 6.80 -24.07 -7.87
N ARG A 24 5.77 -24.39 -8.66
CA ARG A 24 4.72 -23.41 -8.96
C ARG A 24 3.76 -23.28 -7.78
N TRP A 25 3.27 -22.08 -7.52
CA TRP A 25 2.33 -21.84 -6.42
C TRP A 25 1.04 -22.66 -6.48
N GLN A 26 0.61 -23.12 -7.66
CA GLN A 26 -0.56 -23.99 -7.82
C GLN A 26 -0.33 -25.40 -7.25
N ASP A 27 0.92 -25.85 -7.15
CA ASP A 27 1.31 -27.08 -6.45
C ASP A 27 1.66 -26.73 -5.01
N ALA A 28 0.62 -26.48 -4.20
CA ALA A 28 0.79 -26.06 -2.82
C ALA A 28 1.64 -27.05 -1.99
N ASP A 29 1.57 -28.35 -2.29
CA ASP A 29 2.30 -29.37 -1.55
C ASP A 29 3.82 -29.25 -1.75
N ALA A 30 4.27 -28.81 -2.93
CA ALA A 30 5.68 -28.55 -3.21
C ALA A 30 6.08 -27.10 -2.90
N TYR A 31 5.23 -26.13 -3.24
CA TYR A 31 5.49 -24.70 -3.09
C TYR A 31 5.54 -24.27 -1.63
N ASP A 32 4.56 -24.67 -0.81
CA ASP A 32 4.49 -24.22 0.58
C ASP A 32 5.75 -24.58 1.38
N PRO A 33 6.27 -25.82 1.34
CA PRO A 33 7.53 -26.15 2.02
C PRO A 33 8.72 -25.35 1.50
N ALA A 34 8.84 -25.15 0.19
CA ALA A 34 9.93 -24.39 -0.41
C ALA A 34 9.89 -22.91 -0.01
N ALA A 35 8.71 -22.29 -0.07
CA ALA A 35 8.47 -20.91 0.34
C ALA A 35 8.75 -20.72 1.85
N ARG A 36 8.35 -21.69 2.68
CA ARG A 36 8.65 -21.71 4.13
C ARG A 36 10.15 -21.73 4.38
N GLN A 37 10.88 -22.62 3.71
CA GLN A 37 12.33 -22.72 3.84
C GLN A 37 13.03 -21.44 3.38
N ALA A 38 12.57 -20.83 2.29
CA ALA A 38 13.11 -19.56 1.79
C ALA A 38 12.91 -18.42 2.80
N GLU A 39 11.72 -18.31 3.42
CA GLU A 39 11.42 -17.34 4.47
C GLU A 39 12.28 -17.57 5.73
N GLU A 40 12.45 -18.81 6.17
CA GLU A 40 13.32 -19.15 7.31
C GLU A 40 14.78 -18.75 7.04
N CYS A 41 15.29 -19.05 5.84
CA CYS A 41 16.65 -18.67 5.44
C CYS A 41 16.82 -17.15 5.32
N GLU A 42 15.82 -16.44 4.79
CA GLU A 42 15.80 -14.98 4.73
C GLU A 42 15.88 -14.35 6.11
N LEU A 43 15.00 -14.78 7.02
CA LEU A 43 14.92 -14.22 8.37
C LEU A 43 16.12 -14.59 9.22
N ALA A 44 16.69 -15.79 9.06
CA ALA A 44 17.95 -16.15 9.72
C ALA A 44 19.10 -15.21 9.28
N ARG A 45 19.20 -14.88 7.99
CA ARG A 45 20.20 -13.92 7.50
C ARG A 45 19.94 -12.52 8.03
N LEU A 46 18.68 -12.07 8.05
CA LEU A 46 18.31 -10.76 8.60
C LEU A 46 18.67 -10.66 10.08
N ILE A 47 18.23 -11.63 10.89
CA ILE A 47 18.49 -11.67 12.33
C ILE A 47 20.00 -11.66 12.62
N ASN A 48 20.80 -12.42 11.88
CA ASN A 48 22.26 -12.44 12.04
C ASN A 48 22.94 -11.10 11.73
N LYS A 49 22.30 -10.19 10.99
CA LYS A 49 22.82 -8.84 10.75
C LYS A 49 22.51 -7.86 11.88
N ILE A 50 21.51 -8.14 12.71
CA ILE A 50 21.03 -7.20 13.73
C ILE A 50 21.96 -7.28 14.95
N ASP A 51 22.69 -6.21 15.21
CA ASP A 51 23.37 -6.05 16.50
C ASP A 51 22.36 -5.57 17.56
N THR A 52 21.83 -6.52 18.33
CA THR A 52 20.85 -6.23 19.38
C THR A 52 21.44 -5.41 20.52
N ALA A 53 22.74 -5.56 20.81
CA ALA A 53 23.39 -4.77 21.87
C ALA A 53 23.53 -3.30 21.45
N ALA A 54 23.84 -3.04 20.17
CA ALA A 54 23.84 -1.68 19.63
C ALA A 54 22.44 -1.06 19.65
N LEU A 55 21.40 -1.86 19.37
CA LEU A 55 20.00 -1.43 19.40
C LEU A 55 19.54 -1.09 20.84
N GLU A 56 19.85 -1.95 21.81
CA GLU A 56 19.63 -1.69 23.25
C GLU A 56 20.35 -0.43 23.71
N ALA A 57 21.65 -0.30 23.41
CA ALA A 57 22.44 0.86 23.80
C ALA A 57 21.87 2.17 23.23
N ARG A 58 21.34 2.14 22.01
CA ARG A 58 20.67 3.29 21.39
C ARG A 58 19.35 3.62 22.08
N ALA A 59 18.50 2.62 22.30
CA ALA A 59 17.21 2.78 22.98
C ALA A 59 17.37 3.29 24.43
N THR A 60 18.32 2.73 25.18
CA THR A 60 18.67 3.19 26.54
C THR A 60 19.14 4.64 26.55
N ARG A 61 19.95 5.06 25.58
CA ARG A 61 20.40 6.45 25.46
C ARG A 61 19.23 7.41 25.20
N LEU A 62 18.33 7.05 24.29
CA LEU A 62 17.13 7.83 23.97
C LEU A 62 16.20 7.98 25.18
N ARG A 63 16.16 6.98 26.07
CA ARG A 63 15.43 7.03 27.35
C ARG A 63 16.30 7.42 28.55
N GLN A 64 17.27 8.32 28.35
CA GLN A 64 18.05 8.95 29.43
C GLN A 64 18.75 7.95 30.37
N GLY A 65 19.22 6.82 29.84
CA GLY A 65 19.92 5.79 30.60
C GLY A 65 19.02 4.68 31.15
N MET A 66 17.72 4.68 30.88
CA MET A 66 16.84 3.57 31.28
C MET A 66 17.23 2.28 30.56
N ARG A 67 17.52 1.23 31.34
CA ARG A 67 17.91 -0.06 30.79
C ARG A 67 16.75 -0.72 30.06
N CYS A 68 17.10 -1.44 29.00
CA CYS A 68 16.18 -2.25 28.24
C CYS A 68 16.82 -3.59 27.90
N THR A 69 15.99 -4.51 27.44
CA THR A 69 16.37 -5.85 27.02
C THR A 69 15.65 -6.22 25.73
N ILE A 70 16.35 -6.95 24.88
CA ILE A 70 15.85 -7.60 23.68
C ILE A 70 16.01 -9.10 23.88
N GLU A 71 14.91 -9.85 23.74
CA GLU A 71 15.00 -11.31 23.79
C GLU A 71 15.87 -11.84 22.64
N PRO A 72 16.62 -12.93 22.85
CA PRO A 72 17.39 -13.56 21.77
C PRO A 72 16.52 -13.78 20.53
N LEU A 73 16.97 -13.19 19.42
CA LEU A 73 16.23 -13.24 18.18
C LEU A 73 16.33 -14.64 17.58
N HIS A 74 15.19 -15.33 17.49
CA HIS A 74 15.05 -16.59 16.79
C HIS A 74 13.74 -16.56 16.01
N TYR A 75 13.80 -16.88 14.72
CA TYR A 75 12.59 -16.94 13.92
C TYR A 75 11.78 -18.19 14.27
N ASP A 76 10.63 -17.98 14.88
CA ASP A 76 9.61 -19.01 15.11
C ASP A 76 8.39 -18.69 14.24
N ARG A 77 8.12 -19.56 13.27
CA ARG A 77 7.00 -19.42 12.35
C ARG A 77 5.65 -19.37 13.06
N THR A 78 5.49 -20.03 14.21
CA THR A 78 4.24 -19.99 14.98
C THR A 78 3.94 -18.59 15.52
N ARG A 79 4.98 -17.77 15.70
CA ARG A 79 4.90 -16.37 16.14
C ARG A 79 4.92 -15.38 14.98
N ARG A 80 4.98 -15.84 13.73
CA ARG A 80 5.11 -15.00 12.52
C ARG A 80 4.17 -13.79 12.54
N SER A 81 2.87 -13.98 12.76
CA SER A 81 1.89 -12.89 12.77
C SER A 81 2.02 -11.90 13.93
N THR A 82 2.86 -12.20 14.94
CA THR A 82 3.12 -11.32 16.09
C THR A 82 4.43 -10.55 15.97
N VAL A 83 5.37 -11.03 15.14
CA VAL A 83 6.72 -10.46 15.01
C VAL A 83 7.00 -9.87 13.64
N MET A 84 6.12 -10.05 12.64
CA MET A 84 6.33 -9.52 11.30
C MET A 84 5.04 -9.33 10.50
N GLY A 85 5.07 -8.37 9.58
CA GLY A 85 4.08 -8.18 8.52
C GLY A 85 4.56 -8.75 7.18
N GLY A 86 4.02 -8.20 6.08
CA GLY A 86 4.48 -8.55 4.73
C GLY A 86 5.93 -8.13 4.48
N MET A 87 6.25 -6.88 4.77
CA MET A 87 7.55 -6.26 4.41
C MET A 87 8.49 -6.04 5.58
N ASN A 88 8.01 -6.14 6.83
CA ASN A 88 8.77 -5.70 8.00
C ASN A 88 8.81 -6.77 9.10
N TYR A 89 9.98 -6.94 9.71
CA TYR A 89 10.23 -7.69 10.94
C TYR A 89 10.30 -6.71 12.13
N HIS A 90 9.74 -7.09 13.26
CA HIS A 90 9.62 -6.23 14.44
C HIS A 90 10.37 -6.86 15.61
N VAL A 91 11.28 -6.09 16.21
CA VAL A 91 11.99 -6.45 17.43
C VAL A 91 11.42 -5.67 18.59
N GLU A 92 10.93 -6.37 19.62
CA GLU A 92 10.50 -5.72 20.87
C GLU A 92 11.70 -5.35 21.72
N ILE A 93 11.70 -4.11 22.22
CA ILE A 93 12.67 -3.58 23.17
C ILE A 93 11.93 -3.28 24.46
N ARG A 94 12.19 -4.06 25.51
CA ARG A 94 11.47 -3.98 26.79
C ARG A 94 12.28 -3.24 27.83
N PHE A 95 11.76 -2.12 28.32
CA PHE A 95 12.40 -1.33 29.37
C PHE A 95 12.04 -1.85 30.76
N GLU A 96 12.88 -1.56 31.76
CA GLU A 96 12.68 -1.96 33.16
C GLU A 96 11.39 -1.39 33.78
N ASP A 97 10.87 -0.27 33.25
CA ASP A 97 9.60 0.34 33.68
C ASP A 97 8.35 -0.29 33.03
N GLY A 98 8.54 -1.35 32.22
CA GLY A 98 7.46 -2.07 31.56
C GLY A 98 7.03 -1.47 30.21
N ILE A 99 7.55 -0.31 29.82
CA ILE A 99 7.30 0.25 28.48
C ILE A 99 8.00 -0.62 27.43
N VAL A 100 7.35 -0.77 26.28
CA VAL A 100 7.88 -1.55 25.16
C VAL A 100 7.95 -0.68 23.91
N TRP A 101 9.10 -0.67 23.25
CA TRP A 101 9.29 -0.09 21.93
C TRP A 101 9.38 -1.19 20.88
N LEU A 102 9.14 -0.83 19.62
CA LEU A 102 9.41 -1.66 18.46
C LEU A 102 10.56 -1.06 17.66
N ALA A 103 11.52 -1.90 17.28
CA ALA A 103 12.35 -1.65 16.12
C ALA A 103 11.71 -2.31 14.89
N ARG A 104 11.20 -1.51 13.97
CA ARG A 104 10.66 -1.94 12.68
C ARG A 104 11.78 -2.01 11.67
N ILE A 105 12.03 -3.19 11.12
CA ILE A 105 13.17 -3.50 10.25
C ILE A 105 12.64 -4.10 8.96
N ARG A 106 12.99 -3.51 7.81
CA ARG A 106 12.56 -4.04 6.52
C ARG A 106 13.20 -5.39 6.25
N ARG A 107 12.38 -6.35 5.83
CA ARG A 107 12.80 -7.65 5.30
C ARG A 107 13.59 -7.47 4.02
N PHE A 108 14.39 -8.48 3.67
CA PHE A 108 15.17 -8.44 2.43
C PHE A 108 15.14 -9.79 1.72
N ASN A 109 14.40 -9.83 0.62
CA ASN A 109 14.20 -10.99 -0.23
C ASN A 109 14.30 -10.61 -1.73
N ALA A 110 13.99 -11.56 -2.62
CA ALA A 110 14.10 -11.36 -4.06
C ALA A 110 13.20 -10.24 -4.63
N THR A 111 12.14 -9.84 -3.91
CA THR A 111 11.21 -8.78 -4.34
C THR A 111 11.51 -7.43 -3.69
N SER A 112 12.58 -7.33 -2.90
CA SER A 112 12.95 -6.10 -2.21
C SER A 112 13.59 -5.11 -3.17
N PRO A 113 13.20 -3.82 -3.15
CA PRO A 113 13.79 -2.84 -4.04
C PRO A 113 15.23 -2.50 -3.65
N PRO A 114 16.00 -1.85 -4.54
CA PRO A 114 17.38 -1.45 -4.25
C PRO A 114 17.48 -0.52 -3.02
N PRO A 115 18.64 -0.49 -2.34
CA PRO A 115 18.83 0.29 -1.11
C PRO A 115 18.37 1.75 -1.17
N PRO A 116 18.66 2.54 -2.24
CA PRO A 116 18.21 3.93 -2.28
C PRO A 116 16.68 4.10 -2.24
N VAL A 117 15.93 3.15 -2.81
CA VAL A 117 14.46 3.16 -2.78
C VAL A 117 13.96 2.80 -1.38
N ARG A 118 14.58 1.80 -0.73
CA ARG A 118 14.24 1.41 0.66
C ARG A 118 14.49 2.57 1.64
N ASP A 119 15.63 3.23 1.51
CA ASP A 119 15.99 4.38 2.35
C ASP A 119 14.97 5.51 2.19
N TYR A 120 14.59 5.82 0.95
CA TYR A 120 13.57 6.84 0.66
C TYR A 120 12.19 6.51 1.26
N ILE A 121 11.78 5.24 1.22
CA ILE A 121 10.54 4.76 1.84
C ILE A 121 10.60 4.90 3.37
N ILE A 122 11.72 4.54 4.00
CA ILE A 122 11.90 4.69 5.45
C ILE A 122 11.81 6.16 5.85
N GLU A 123 12.51 7.05 5.16
CA GLU A 123 12.46 8.50 5.43
C GLU A 123 11.04 9.06 5.28
N SER A 124 10.29 8.54 4.31
CA SER A 124 8.91 8.95 4.07
C SER A 124 7.95 8.51 5.18
N GLU A 125 8.08 7.26 5.64
CA GLU A 125 7.30 6.75 6.77
C GLU A 125 7.61 7.54 8.04
N VAL A 126 8.90 7.80 8.31
CA VAL A 126 9.32 8.62 9.45
C VAL A 126 8.74 10.02 9.39
N ALA A 127 8.76 10.67 8.21
CA ALA A 127 8.14 11.98 8.04
C ALA A 127 6.63 11.94 8.30
N THR A 128 5.96 10.86 7.92
CA THR A 128 4.53 10.64 8.16
C THR A 128 4.22 10.45 9.64
N LEU A 129 4.96 9.61 10.37
CA LEU A 129 4.77 9.41 11.81
C LEU A 129 4.98 10.72 12.59
N LEU A 130 6.02 11.49 12.26
CA LEU A 130 6.27 12.80 12.88
C LEU A 130 5.18 13.85 12.59
N PHE A 131 4.48 13.72 11.46
CA PHE A 131 3.29 14.54 11.19
C PHE A 131 2.11 14.09 12.03
N LEU A 132 1.84 12.78 12.12
CA LEU A 132 0.72 12.21 12.85
C LEU A 132 0.78 12.50 14.35
N GLU A 133 1.97 12.62 14.94
CA GLU A 133 2.16 13.08 16.33
C GLU A 133 1.56 14.46 16.63
N LYS A 134 1.28 15.26 15.59
CA LYS A 134 0.68 16.60 15.70
C LYS A 134 -0.84 16.58 15.47
N THR A 135 -1.43 15.39 15.36
CA THR A 135 -2.85 15.15 15.09
C THR A 135 -3.49 14.33 16.22
N GLY A 136 -4.82 14.23 16.21
CA GLY A 136 -5.55 13.31 17.08
C GLY A 136 -5.58 11.85 16.62
N VAL A 137 -4.91 11.49 15.52
CA VAL A 137 -4.89 10.11 15.01
C VAL A 137 -4.05 9.23 15.95
N PRO A 138 -4.57 8.05 16.39
CA PRO A 138 -3.82 7.15 17.25
C PRO A 138 -2.76 6.41 16.43
N ALA A 139 -1.62 7.05 16.16
CA ALA A 139 -0.48 6.46 15.45
C ALA A 139 0.71 6.21 16.40
N PRO A 140 1.63 5.27 16.08
CA PRO A 140 2.81 5.04 16.91
C PRO A 140 3.66 6.31 17.02
N LYS A 141 4.06 6.66 18.24
CA LYS A 141 5.09 7.69 18.43
C LYS A 141 6.43 7.23 17.87
N MET A 142 7.10 8.09 17.11
CA MET A 142 8.45 7.87 16.59
C MET A 142 9.49 8.32 17.63
N TYR A 143 10.52 7.50 17.85
CA TYR A 143 11.61 7.83 18.77
C TYR A 143 12.91 8.13 18.05
N ASP A 144 13.27 7.34 17.05
CA ASP A 144 14.49 7.50 16.25
C ASP A 144 14.44 6.62 15.00
N TYR A 145 15.37 6.79 14.07
CA TYR A 145 15.57 5.88 12.94
C TYR A 145 17.03 5.85 12.49
N ALA A 146 17.39 4.85 11.70
CA ALA A 146 18.65 4.83 10.98
C ALA A 146 18.52 4.04 9.68
N LEU A 147 19.32 4.41 8.69
CA LEU A 147 19.39 3.72 7.40
C LEU A 147 20.46 2.62 7.42
N GLU A 148 20.43 1.69 6.45
CA GLU A 148 21.45 0.63 6.30
C GLU A 148 22.74 1.22 5.70
N GLN A 149 23.47 2.01 6.50
CA GLN A 149 24.70 2.70 6.10
C GLN A 149 25.89 2.34 7.02
N PRO A 150 27.16 2.48 6.58
CA PRO A 150 28.33 2.10 7.37
C PRO A 150 28.42 2.72 8.78
N GLY A 151 27.77 3.87 9.02
CA GLY A 151 27.73 4.52 10.32
C GLY A 151 26.66 3.99 11.29
N ASN A 152 25.82 3.05 10.86
CA ASN A 152 24.77 2.47 11.70
C ASN A 152 25.26 1.17 12.36
N PRO A 153 25.56 1.18 13.68
CA PRO A 153 26.13 0.03 14.37
C PRO A 153 25.14 -1.15 14.51
N VAL A 154 23.84 -0.93 14.29
CA VAL A 154 22.82 -1.99 14.34
C VAL A 154 22.93 -2.94 13.13
N GLY A 155 23.60 -2.51 12.05
CA GLY A 155 23.85 -3.32 10.85
C GLY A 155 22.70 -3.37 9.84
N VAL A 156 21.52 -2.87 10.20
CA VAL A 156 20.33 -2.79 9.32
C VAL A 156 19.60 -1.46 9.49
N GLY A 157 18.86 -1.04 8.47
CA GLY A 157 17.93 0.09 8.59
C GLY A 157 16.75 -0.24 9.51
N PHE A 158 16.34 0.72 10.34
CA PHE A 158 15.24 0.54 11.28
C PHE A 158 14.52 1.85 11.61
N ILE A 159 13.28 1.72 12.09
CA ILE A 159 12.52 2.77 12.77
C ILE A 159 12.28 2.31 14.22
N LEU A 160 12.67 3.14 15.20
CA LEU A 160 12.31 2.95 16.61
C LEU A 160 11.03 3.71 16.90
N MET A 161 10.01 3.00 17.35
CA MET A 161 8.68 3.56 17.58
C MET A 161 7.97 2.88 18.75
N GLU A 162 6.86 3.48 19.18
CA GLU A 162 6.00 2.95 20.23
C GLU A 162 5.36 1.60 19.85
N LYS A 163 5.28 0.68 20.81
CA LYS A 163 4.45 -0.52 20.69
C LYS A 163 3.04 -0.20 21.18
N LEU A 164 2.12 0.04 20.25
CA LEU A 164 0.71 0.24 20.59
C LEU A 164 0.06 -1.03 21.16
N ALA A 165 -0.93 -0.85 22.02
CA ALA A 165 -1.75 -1.92 22.57
C ALA A 165 -2.80 -2.41 21.55
N GLY A 166 -3.44 -3.55 21.83
CA GLY A 166 -4.49 -4.13 21.00
C GLY A 166 -3.98 -5.20 20.02
N LYS A 167 -4.89 -5.69 19.19
CA LYS A 167 -4.66 -6.71 18.15
C LYS A 167 -5.17 -6.20 16.81
N SER A 168 -4.55 -6.64 15.72
CA SER A 168 -5.04 -6.35 14.37
C SER A 168 -6.49 -6.79 14.20
N LEU A 169 -7.32 -5.87 13.71
CA LEU A 169 -8.72 -6.07 13.44
C LEU A 169 -8.91 -7.16 12.39
N ARG A 170 -9.69 -8.19 12.75
CA ARG A 170 -10.13 -9.23 11.82
C ARG A 170 -11.56 -8.94 11.40
N TRP A 171 -11.72 -8.13 10.35
CA TRP A 171 -13.03 -7.64 9.88
C TRP A 171 -14.07 -8.75 9.68
N SER A 172 -13.63 -9.87 9.08
CA SER A 172 -14.47 -11.04 8.81
C SER A 172 -15.01 -11.73 10.07
N LEU A 173 -14.34 -11.58 11.22
CA LEU A 173 -14.74 -12.18 12.49
C LEU A 173 -15.56 -11.21 13.37
N ALA A 174 -15.57 -9.92 13.05
CA ALA A 174 -16.33 -8.92 13.79
C ALA A 174 -17.82 -9.02 13.48
N ASN A 175 -18.66 -8.97 14.52
CA ASN A 175 -20.11 -8.91 14.38
C ASN A 175 -20.59 -7.48 14.00
N GLU A 176 -21.87 -7.34 13.71
CA GLU A 176 -22.46 -6.07 13.26
C GLU A 176 -22.24 -4.90 14.24
N GLN A 177 -22.42 -5.12 15.55
CA GLN A 177 -22.24 -4.09 16.58
C GLN A 177 -20.77 -3.67 16.69
N GLN A 178 -19.85 -4.63 16.60
CA GLN A 178 -18.41 -4.39 16.61
C GLN A 178 -17.99 -3.60 15.38
N ARG A 179 -18.46 -3.97 14.18
CA ARG A 179 -18.19 -3.22 12.94
C ARG A 179 -18.74 -1.81 13.04
N GLN A 180 -19.98 -1.65 13.48
CA GLN A 180 -20.61 -0.34 13.69
C GLN A 180 -19.77 0.57 14.57
N LYS A 181 -19.27 0.04 15.69
CA LYS A 181 -18.40 0.77 16.63
C LYS A 181 -17.05 1.14 15.99
N VAL A 182 -16.44 0.25 15.21
CA VAL A 182 -15.19 0.53 14.52
C VAL A 182 -15.38 1.57 13.41
N ILE A 183 -16.44 1.48 12.60
CA ILE A 183 -16.73 2.44 11.52
C ILE A 183 -16.96 3.84 12.09
N ASP A 184 -17.63 3.93 13.24
CA ASP A 184 -17.82 5.20 13.94
C ASP A 184 -16.47 5.85 14.30
N GLN A 185 -15.54 5.09 14.89
CA GLN A 185 -14.20 5.57 15.22
C GLN A 185 -13.34 5.87 13.98
N ILE A 186 -13.44 5.06 12.91
CA ILE A 186 -12.79 5.35 11.62
C ILE A 186 -13.26 6.70 11.09
N SER A 187 -14.56 7.00 11.19
CA SER A 187 -15.09 8.28 10.73
C SER A 187 -14.51 9.46 11.51
N ASP A 188 -14.26 9.32 12.81
CA ASP A 188 -13.60 10.36 13.62
C ASP A 188 -12.14 10.57 13.20
N ILE A 189 -11.41 9.49 12.92
CA ILE A 189 -10.02 9.53 12.45
C ILE A 189 -9.93 10.22 11.08
N LEU A 190 -10.84 9.91 10.15
CA LEU A 190 -10.84 10.54 8.83
C LEU A 190 -11.25 12.02 8.90
N ILE A 191 -12.18 12.38 9.78
CA ILE A 191 -12.53 13.79 10.07
C ILE A 191 -11.33 14.53 10.68
N GLU A 192 -10.55 13.88 11.54
CA GLU A 192 -9.34 14.46 12.11
C GLU A 192 -8.30 14.74 11.02
N LEU A 193 -8.00 13.77 10.15
CA LEU A 193 -7.06 13.95 9.04
C LEU A 193 -7.47 15.06 8.07
N ARG A 194 -8.78 15.28 7.87
CA ARG A 194 -9.32 16.36 7.04
C ARG A 194 -8.90 17.77 7.49
N LYS A 195 -8.54 17.96 8.76
CA LYS A 195 -8.11 19.28 9.28
C LYS A 195 -6.75 19.73 8.76
N TYR A 196 -6.02 18.85 8.07
CA TYR A 196 -4.63 19.06 7.68
C TYR A 196 -4.44 18.93 6.15
N PRO A 197 -4.82 19.95 5.37
CA PRO A 197 -4.57 19.95 3.93
C PRO A 197 -3.10 20.18 3.59
N PHE A 198 -2.71 19.65 2.44
CA PHE A 198 -1.39 19.77 1.81
C PHE A 198 -1.54 20.38 0.41
N PRO A 199 -0.51 21.09 -0.09
CA PRO A 199 -0.58 21.77 -1.38
C PRO A 199 -0.34 20.87 -2.59
N GLU A 200 0.13 19.63 -2.39
CA GLU A 200 0.61 18.76 -3.47
C GLU A 200 0.24 17.30 -3.19
N LEU A 201 0.15 16.52 -4.27
CA LEU A 201 -0.07 15.07 -4.36
C LEU A 201 1.28 14.33 -4.38
N GLY A 202 1.56 13.55 -3.35
CA GLY A 202 2.80 12.77 -3.25
C GLY A 202 3.07 12.31 -1.82
N SER A 203 4.30 11.90 -1.52
CA SER A 203 4.65 11.43 -0.18
C SER A 203 5.29 12.53 0.67
N LEU A 204 5.18 12.43 2.00
CA LEU A 204 6.01 13.24 2.90
C LEU A 204 7.43 12.68 2.85
N ILE A 205 8.46 13.52 2.66
CA ILE A 205 9.82 13.04 2.31
C ILE A 205 10.93 13.54 3.22
N LYS A 206 10.66 14.51 4.09
CA LYS A 206 11.69 15.13 4.94
C LYS A 206 11.26 15.06 6.40
N PRO A 207 11.85 14.17 7.22
CA PRO A 207 11.57 14.11 8.65
C PRO A 207 11.63 15.50 9.30
N GLY A 208 10.56 15.85 10.02
CA GLY A 208 10.43 17.14 10.71
C GLY A 208 10.02 18.33 9.83
N GLN A 209 9.93 18.17 8.50
CA GLN A 209 9.41 19.19 7.59
C GLN A 209 8.11 18.71 6.95
N LEU A 210 7.07 19.54 6.95
CA LEU A 210 5.82 19.25 6.24
C LEU A 210 5.99 19.54 4.74
N ARG A 211 6.87 18.76 4.10
CA ARG A 211 7.17 18.85 2.67
C ARG A 211 6.68 17.59 1.97
N VAL A 212 5.79 17.80 1.01
CA VAL A 212 5.41 16.79 0.02
C VAL A 212 6.49 16.72 -1.06
N GLY A 213 6.78 15.51 -1.51
CA GLY A 213 7.69 15.24 -2.61
C GLY A 213 7.16 14.11 -3.48
N PRO A 214 8.01 13.53 -4.34
CA PRO A 214 7.64 12.39 -5.15
C PRO A 214 7.07 11.23 -4.32
N PHE A 215 6.37 10.31 -4.98
CA PHE A 215 5.83 9.14 -4.29
C PHE A 215 6.95 8.23 -3.81
N ALA A 216 6.95 7.92 -2.51
CA ALA A 216 7.85 6.94 -1.91
C ALA A 216 7.23 5.55 -2.05
N GLN A 217 7.16 5.00 -3.27
CA GLN A 217 6.61 3.68 -3.59
C GLN A 217 7.41 3.03 -4.71
N GLU A 218 7.70 1.73 -4.59
CA GLU A 218 8.46 0.94 -5.57
C GLU A 218 7.78 0.89 -6.94
N SER A 219 6.45 0.72 -6.93
CA SER A 219 5.63 0.70 -8.14
C SER A 219 5.65 2.03 -8.89
N LEU A 220 6.06 3.12 -8.23
CA LEU A 220 6.14 4.50 -8.75
C LEU A 220 7.58 5.02 -8.86
N THR A 221 8.58 4.12 -8.82
CA THR A 221 10.01 4.46 -8.86
C THR A 221 10.76 3.61 -9.86
N ASN A 222 11.38 4.24 -10.87
CA ASN A 222 12.32 3.58 -11.78
C ASN A 222 13.75 3.68 -11.24
N VAL A 223 14.55 2.62 -11.40
CA VAL A 223 15.96 2.63 -11.03
C VAL A 223 16.79 2.57 -12.30
N LEU A 224 17.42 3.68 -12.64
CA LEU A 224 18.31 3.78 -13.80
C LEU A 224 19.77 3.83 -13.31
N GLN A 225 20.73 3.66 -14.23
CA GLN A 225 22.16 3.78 -13.89
C GLN A 225 22.52 5.14 -13.27
N SER A 226 21.74 6.18 -13.58
CA SER A 226 21.90 7.54 -13.03
C SER A 226 21.30 7.73 -11.64
N GLY A 227 20.61 6.74 -11.07
CA GLY A 227 19.97 6.81 -9.75
C GLY A 227 18.49 6.42 -9.77
N ILE A 228 17.79 6.77 -8.69
CA ILE A 228 16.34 6.58 -8.58
C ILE A 228 15.59 7.72 -9.29
N HIS A 229 14.57 7.37 -10.06
CA HIS A 229 13.68 8.27 -10.76
C HIS A 229 12.26 8.04 -10.24
N THR A 230 11.85 8.90 -9.33
CA THR A 230 10.54 8.91 -8.69
C THR A 230 9.60 9.85 -9.44
N ILE A 231 8.30 9.55 -9.50
CA ILE A 231 7.31 10.47 -10.09
C ILE A 231 6.67 11.38 -9.04
N GLY A 232 6.34 12.61 -9.45
CA GLY A 232 5.73 13.63 -8.60
C GLY A 232 6.73 14.56 -7.90
N PRO A 233 6.28 15.39 -6.94
CA PRO A 233 4.89 15.56 -6.54
C PRO A 233 4.06 16.18 -7.66
N PHE A 234 2.75 16.03 -7.59
CA PHE A 234 1.81 16.60 -8.57
C PHE A 234 0.89 17.63 -7.93
N ARG A 235 0.23 18.42 -8.77
CA ARG A 235 -0.87 19.32 -8.34
C ARG A 235 -2.19 19.00 -9.04
N SER A 236 -2.16 18.02 -9.94
CA SER A 236 -3.32 17.52 -10.65
C SER A 236 -3.38 16.01 -10.48
N MET A 237 -4.61 15.50 -10.29
CA MET A 237 -4.87 14.07 -10.33
C MET A 237 -4.70 13.51 -11.75
N GLU A 238 -4.97 14.33 -12.77
CA GLU A 238 -4.75 13.98 -14.18
C GLU A 238 -3.26 13.74 -14.45
N ASP A 239 -2.38 14.70 -14.13
CA ASP A 239 -0.92 14.56 -14.29
C ASP A 239 -0.39 13.31 -13.56
N TYR A 240 -0.92 13.01 -12.37
CA TYR A 240 -0.56 11.82 -11.61
C TYR A 240 -0.97 10.54 -12.34
N HIS A 241 -2.21 10.45 -12.81
CA HIS A 241 -2.71 9.27 -13.51
C HIS A 241 -1.99 9.08 -14.85
N GLU A 242 -1.82 10.13 -15.65
CA GLU A 242 -1.06 10.07 -16.90
C GLU A 242 0.38 9.61 -16.67
N SER A 243 1.08 10.19 -15.70
CA SER A 243 2.47 9.84 -15.41
C SER A 243 2.62 8.41 -14.88
N SER A 244 1.74 7.98 -13.96
CA SER A 244 1.79 6.64 -13.37
C SER A 244 1.45 5.54 -14.38
N LEU A 245 0.39 5.73 -15.19
CA LEU A 245 0.01 4.79 -16.24
C LEU A 245 1.04 4.74 -17.36
N SER A 246 1.59 5.89 -17.79
CA SER A 246 2.65 5.93 -18.80
C SER A 246 3.90 5.18 -18.34
N MET A 247 4.27 5.31 -17.06
CA MET A 247 5.40 4.57 -16.49
C MET A 247 5.12 3.06 -16.46
N LEU A 248 3.90 2.64 -16.13
CA LEU A 248 3.54 1.23 -16.11
C LEU A 248 3.50 0.63 -17.53
N ILE A 249 2.96 1.36 -18.50
CA ILE A 249 2.99 0.98 -19.92
C ILE A 249 4.44 0.84 -20.40
N TYR A 250 5.32 1.78 -20.05
CA TYR A 250 6.74 1.68 -20.35
C TYR A 250 7.34 0.38 -19.79
N ARG A 251 7.06 0.03 -18.53
CA ARG A 251 7.53 -1.22 -17.91
C ARG A 251 6.98 -2.47 -18.60
N ILE A 252 5.72 -2.45 -19.04
CA ILE A 252 5.12 -3.54 -19.83
C ILE A 252 5.92 -3.74 -21.13
N ILE A 253 6.20 -2.65 -21.86
CA ILE A 253 6.97 -2.68 -23.12
C ILE A 253 8.41 -3.18 -22.88
N GLN A 254 9.02 -2.85 -21.75
CA GLN A 254 10.34 -3.33 -21.37
C GLN A 254 10.36 -4.75 -20.76
N GLU A 255 9.22 -5.45 -20.69
CA GLU A 255 9.09 -6.77 -20.06
C GLU A 255 9.45 -6.79 -18.57
N GLU A 256 9.33 -5.63 -17.91
CA GLU A 256 9.53 -5.48 -16.47
C GLU A 256 8.23 -5.67 -15.67
N ALA A 257 7.07 -5.69 -16.36
CA ALA A 257 5.76 -5.89 -15.77
C ALA A 257 4.84 -6.70 -16.70
N TYR A 258 3.97 -7.53 -16.11
CA TYR A 258 2.96 -8.33 -16.82
C TYR A 258 3.51 -9.20 -17.98
N THR A 259 4.71 -9.76 -17.81
CA THR A 259 5.46 -10.52 -18.82
C THR A 259 4.64 -11.62 -19.50
N GLU A 260 3.81 -12.35 -18.75
CA GLU A 260 2.99 -13.46 -19.27
C GLU A 260 1.77 -12.99 -20.08
N GLN A 261 1.36 -11.73 -19.96
CA GLN A 261 0.12 -11.18 -20.53
C GLN A 261 0.33 -9.74 -21.06
N ALA A 262 1.51 -9.46 -21.62
CA ALA A 262 1.96 -8.10 -21.92
C ALA A 262 1.02 -7.33 -22.87
N VAL A 263 0.49 -8.00 -23.91
CA VAL A 263 -0.47 -7.38 -24.85
C VAL A 263 -1.76 -6.99 -24.14
N ASP A 264 -2.31 -7.87 -23.30
CA ASP A 264 -3.57 -7.62 -22.59
C ASP A 264 -3.39 -6.53 -21.54
N ALA A 265 -2.26 -6.55 -20.83
CA ALA A 265 -1.90 -5.48 -19.91
C ALA A 265 -1.73 -4.14 -20.64
N TYR A 266 -1.03 -4.11 -21.78
CA TYR A 266 -0.87 -2.88 -22.56
C TYR A 266 -2.23 -2.30 -22.98
N LEU A 267 -3.12 -3.12 -23.56
CA LEU A 267 -4.44 -2.66 -24.02
C LEU A 267 -5.27 -2.10 -22.87
N VAL A 268 -5.28 -2.78 -21.71
CA VAL A 268 -5.97 -2.31 -20.51
C VAL A 268 -5.41 -0.97 -20.06
N HIS A 269 -4.10 -0.85 -19.85
CA HIS A 269 -3.51 0.37 -19.29
C HIS A 269 -3.56 1.54 -20.27
N ARG A 270 -3.46 1.28 -21.59
CA ARG A 270 -3.69 2.30 -22.61
C ARG A 270 -5.15 2.76 -22.61
N PHE A 271 -6.10 1.85 -22.45
CA PHE A 271 -7.50 2.24 -22.27
C PHE A 271 -7.73 3.04 -21.00
N LEU A 272 -7.09 2.69 -19.87
CA LEU A 272 -7.17 3.48 -18.64
C LEU A 272 -6.64 4.91 -18.83
N LEU A 273 -5.58 5.12 -19.65
CA LEU A 273 -5.13 6.45 -20.02
C LEU A 273 -6.22 7.27 -20.73
N ASP A 274 -6.97 6.67 -21.65
CA ASP A 274 -8.08 7.35 -22.33
C ASP A 274 -9.23 7.72 -21.37
N LEU A 275 -9.36 7.01 -20.25
CA LEU A 275 -10.38 7.28 -19.24
C LEU A 275 -9.99 8.37 -18.23
N VAL A 276 -8.72 8.80 -18.17
CA VAL A 276 -8.23 9.78 -17.18
C VAL A 276 -9.10 11.05 -17.11
N PRO A 277 -9.49 11.68 -18.24
CA PRO A 277 -10.34 12.88 -18.22
C PRO A 277 -11.76 12.62 -17.68
N LEU A 278 -12.23 11.37 -17.71
CA LEU A 278 -13.59 11.00 -17.29
C LEU A 278 -13.66 10.58 -15.83
N VAL A 279 -12.55 10.10 -15.26
CA VAL A 279 -12.46 9.68 -13.85
C VAL A 279 -11.89 10.76 -12.95
N THR A 280 -11.21 11.76 -13.51
CA THR A 280 -10.73 12.90 -12.75
C THR A 280 -11.91 13.81 -12.44
N PRO A 281 -12.24 14.05 -11.15
CA PRO A 281 -13.32 14.98 -10.82
C PRO A 281 -12.99 16.37 -11.39
N PRO A 282 -13.99 17.15 -11.85
CA PRO A 282 -13.76 18.52 -12.30
C PRO A 282 -13.01 19.27 -11.21
N SER A 283 -11.97 20.02 -11.59
CA SER A 283 -11.10 20.74 -10.65
C SER A 283 -11.92 21.40 -9.55
N SER A 284 -11.85 20.83 -8.33
CA SER A 284 -12.51 21.40 -7.18
C SER A 284 -11.87 22.75 -6.88
N THR A 285 -12.66 23.71 -6.41
CA THR A 285 -12.22 25.08 -6.12
C THR A 285 -11.11 25.20 -5.06
N ASN A 286 -10.75 24.10 -4.39
CA ASN A 286 -9.62 24.01 -3.48
C ASN A 286 -8.65 22.93 -3.98
N ASP A 287 -7.47 23.34 -4.44
CA ASP A 287 -6.31 22.50 -4.79
C ASP A 287 -5.67 21.89 -3.53
N GLU A 288 -6.48 21.25 -2.67
CA GLU A 288 -6.05 20.67 -1.40
C GLU A 288 -5.98 19.14 -1.47
N PHE A 289 -4.92 18.61 -0.88
CA PHE A 289 -4.65 17.19 -0.75
C PHE A 289 -4.59 16.80 0.72
N TYR A 290 -4.93 15.56 1.06
CA TYR A 290 -5.01 15.09 2.44
C TYR A 290 -4.29 13.77 2.59
N LEU A 291 -3.71 13.52 3.77
CA LEU A 291 -2.99 12.28 4.02
C LEU A 291 -3.93 11.07 3.86
N LYS A 292 -3.50 10.10 3.05
CA LYS A 292 -4.16 8.82 2.81
C LYS A 292 -3.25 7.68 3.24
N HIS A 293 -3.84 6.76 4.01
CA HIS A 293 -3.22 5.47 4.30
C HIS A 293 -3.20 4.60 3.02
N ALA A 294 -2.04 4.05 2.66
CA ALA A 294 -1.86 3.31 1.40
C ALA A 294 -2.43 1.88 1.42
N ASP A 295 -2.63 1.33 2.62
CA ASP A 295 -3.09 -0.05 2.83
C ASP A 295 -4.34 -0.14 3.72
N ASP A 296 -5.40 0.58 3.34
CA ASP A 296 -6.66 0.72 4.10
C ASP A 296 -7.57 -0.55 4.11
N LYS A 297 -6.97 -1.75 4.05
CA LYS A 297 -7.66 -3.06 4.04
C LYS A 297 -8.07 -3.59 5.43
N GLY A 298 -7.71 -2.86 6.49
CA GLY A 298 -8.24 -3.02 7.85
C GLY A 298 -7.35 -3.73 8.86
N ASP A 299 -6.38 -4.54 8.44
CA ASP A 299 -5.46 -5.28 9.34
C ASP A 299 -4.41 -4.38 10.02
N HIS A 300 -4.21 -3.18 9.48
CA HIS A 300 -3.43 -2.08 10.06
C HIS A 300 -4.16 -1.35 11.21
N ILE A 301 -5.44 -1.66 11.47
CA ILE A 301 -6.20 -1.10 12.59
C ILE A 301 -6.05 -2.04 13.79
N LEU A 302 -5.53 -1.51 14.90
CA LEU A 302 -5.45 -2.21 16.18
C LEU A 302 -6.69 -1.92 17.02
N VAL A 303 -7.25 -2.95 17.63
CA VAL A 303 -8.40 -2.85 18.53
C VAL A 303 -8.16 -3.59 19.85
N ASP A 304 -8.76 -3.09 20.93
CA ASP A 304 -8.87 -3.81 22.21
C ASP A 304 -10.02 -4.84 22.21
N GLU A 305 -10.28 -5.46 23.37
CA GLU A 305 -11.31 -6.50 23.53
C GLU A 305 -12.74 -5.94 23.34
N GLU A 306 -12.92 -4.65 23.61
CA GLU A 306 -14.16 -3.91 23.43
C GLU A 306 -14.29 -3.27 22.03
N PHE A 307 -13.36 -3.51 21.11
CA PHE A 307 -13.32 -2.92 19.77
C PHE A 307 -13.16 -1.39 19.76
N ASN A 308 -12.51 -0.81 20.78
CA ASN A 308 -11.96 0.53 20.66
C ASN A 308 -10.69 0.49 19.80
N ILE A 309 -10.55 1.44 18.87
CA ILE A 309 -9.32 1.60 18.08
C ILE A 309 -8.23 2.11 19.00
N THR A 310 -7.19 1.32 19.18
CA THR A 310 -6.01 1.65 19.99
C THR A 310 -4.84 2.13 19.14
N GLY A 311 -4.89 1.91 17.82
CA GLY A 311 -3.80 2.27 16.93
C GLY A 311 -4.11 2.11 15.45
N ILE A 312 -3.52 2.97 14.64
CA ILE A 312 -3.40 2.85 13.18
C ILE A 312 -1.90 2.73 12.90
N VAL A 313 -1.48 1.54 12.44
CA VAL A 313 -0.07 1.22 12.17
C VAL A 313 0.19 1.09 10.67
N ASP A 314 1.43 0.80 10.28
CA ASP A 314 1.82 0.54 8.89
C ASP A 314 1.61 1.73 7.93
N TRP A 315 2.13 2.89 8.32
CA TRP A 315 2.13 4.11 7.50
C TRP A 315 3.16 4.11 6.37
N GLU A 316 3.71 2.94 6.03
CA GLU A 316 4.53 2.77 4.85
C GLU A 316 3.73 3.15 3.60
N TRP A 317 4.36 3.82 2.64
CA TRP A 317 3.75 4.27 1.38
C TRP A 317 2.63 5.30 1.51
N ALA A 318 2.34 5.81 2.70
CA ALA A 318 1.39 6.89 2.91
C ALA A 318 1.72 8.10 2.03
N HIS A 319 0.67 8.72 1.49
CA HIS A 319 0.79 9.82 0.55
C HIS A 319 -0.41 10.75 0.71
N THR A 320 -0.28 11.98 0.24
CA THR A 320 -1.40 12.91 0.14
C THR A 320 -2.23 12.57 -1.10
N ALA A 321 -3.55 12.75 -1.05
CA ALA A 321 -4.46 12.52 -2.17
C ALA A 321 -5.62 13.52 -2.13
N PRO A 322 -6.29 13.81 -3.26
CA PRO A 322 -7.50 14.63 -3.25
C PRO A 322 -8.57 14.04 -2.34
N ALA A 323 -9.47 14.89 -1.83
CA ALA A 323 -10.52 14.48 -0.89
C ALA A 323 -11.33 13.26 -1.39
N SER A 324 -11.61 13.22 -2.70
CA SER A 324 -12.34 12.12 -3.36
C SER A 324 -11.66 10.75 -3.28
N ILE A 325 -10.36 10.70 -2.99
CA ILE A 325 -9.58 9.47 -2.81
C ILE A 325 -9.20 9.28 -1.34
N ALA A 326 -8.76 10.34 -0.66
CA ALA A 326 -8.33 10.31 0.74
C ALA A 326 -9.47 9.92 1.71
N PHE A 327 -10.69 10.40 1.44
CA PHE A 327 -11.87 10.18 2.29
C PHE A 327 -12.95 9.29 1.66
N ASN A 328 -12.61 8.60 0.57
CA ASN A 328 -13.45 7.54 0.04
C ASN A 328 -13.57 6.38 1.05
N SER A 329 -14.50 5.46 0.81
CA SER A 329 -14.63 4.29 1.66
C SER A 329 -13.32 3.49 1.72
N PRO A 330 -12.81 3.15 2.92
CA PRO A 330 -11.68 2.24 3.05
C PRO A 330 -11.95 0.90 2.37
N VAL A 331 -10.90 0.28 1.82
CA VAL A 331 -11.02 -1.05 1.19
C VAL A 331 -11.62 -2.09 2.13
N ALA A 332 -11.35 -1.98 3.43
CA ALA A 332 -11.91 -2.86 4.46
C ALA A 332 -13.45 -2.92 4.47
N LEU A 333 -14.13 -1.86 4.02
CA LEU A 333 -15.60 -1.75 4.05
C LEU A 333 -16.27 -2.22 2.76
N LEU A 334 -15.48 -2.58 1.73
CA LEU A 334 -16.04 -2.98 0.44
C LEU A 334 -16.70 -4.36 0.52
N PRO A 335 -17.87 -4.54 -0.14
CA PRO A 335 -18.51 -5.85 -0.26
C PRO A 335 -17.71 -6.70 -1.25
N VAL A 336 -16.68 -7.41 -0.77
CA VAL A 336 -15.64 -8.05 -1.61
C VAL A 336 -16.23 -8.83 -2.79
N ALA A 337 -17.17 -9.75 -2.56
CA ALA A 337 -17.75 -10.57 -3.63
C ALA A 337 -18.46 -9.73 -4.71
N ASP A 338 -19.33 -8.80 -4.29
CA ASP A 338 -20.05 -7.91 -5.21
C ASP A 338 -19.09 -6.96 -5.93
N PHE A 339 -18.06 -6.48 -5.23
CA PHE A 339 -17.05 -5.61 -5.78
C PHE A 339 -16.27 -6.34 -6.88
N TYR A 340 -15.72 -7.52 -6.63
CA TYR A 340 -15.06 -8.32 -7.67
C TYR A 340 -16.03 -8.76 -8.78
N GLY A 341 -17.32 -8.93 -8.49
CA GLY A 341 -18.38 -9.17 -9.48
C GLY A 341 -18.79 -7.96 -10.33
N GLY A 342 -18.12 -6.81 -10.20
CA GLY A 342 -18.39 -5.62 -11.02
C GLY A 342 -19.56 -4.74 -10.55
N ASN A 343 -20.15 -5.01 -9.38
CA ASN A 343 -21.26 -4.22 -8.84
C ASN A 343 -20.82 -2.80 -8.46
N ASN A 344 -21.49 -1.79 -9.01
CA ASN A 344 -21.15 -0.39 -8.75
C ASN A 344 -21.91 0.25 -7.57
N ARG A 345 -22.74 -0.50 -6.85
CA ARG A 345 -23.47 0.01 -5.69
C ARG A 345 -22.63 -0.06 -4.41
N PRO A 346 -22.68 0.97 -3.55
CA PRO A 346 -22.09 0.90 -2.21
C PRO A 346 -22.67 -0.24 -1.37
N GLY A 347 -21.81 -0.93 -0.61
CA GLY A 347 -22.18 -1.94 0.37
C GLY A 347 -22.73 -1.35 1.66
N GLN A 348 -23.19 -2.22 2.56
CA GLN A 348 -23.82 -1.81 3.83
C GLN A 348 -22.88 -1.02 4.75
N ASP A 349 -21.63 -1.49 4.89
CA ASP A 349 -20.62 -0.85 5.74
C ASP A 349 -20.22 0.54 5.18
N GLU A 350 -20.16 0.69 3.85
CA GLU A 350 -19.91 1.97 3.18
C GLU A 350 -21.07 2.96 3.39
N LEU A 351 -22.31 2.49 3.22
CA LEU A 351 -23.51 3.29 3.49
C LEU A 351 -23.62 3.67 4.97
N LEU A 352 -23.12 2.83 5.86
CA LEU A 352 -23.05 3.15 7.28
C LEU A 352 -22.03 4.27 7.55
N LEU A 353 -20.83 4.18 6.99
CA LEU A 353 -19.83 5.26 7.08
C LEU A 353 -20.41 6.59 6.58
N ALA A 354 -21.08 6.58 5.42
CA ALA A 354 -21.72 7.76 4.89
C ALA A 354 -22.81 8.32 5.83
N ARG A 355 -23.63 7.47 6.46
CA ARG A 355 -24.64 7.91 7.44
C ARG A 355 -24.01 8.55 8.67
N LEU A 356 -22.93 7.98 9.21
CA LEU A 356 -22.21 8.53 10.35
C LEU A 356 -21.62 9.89 10.03
N TYR A 357 -21.05 10.08 8.84
CA TYR A 357 -20.60 11.40 8.38
C TYR A 357 -21.73 12.43 8.39
N LYS A 358 -22.92 12.10 7.88
CA LYS A 358 -24.08 13.02 7.93
C LYS A 358 -24.47 13.38 9.36
N GLN A 359 -24.49 12.39 10.26
CA GLN A 359 -24.79 12.62 11.68
C GLN A 359 -23.77 13.55 12.36
N LYS A 360 -22.50 13.48 11.91
CA LYS A 360 -21.40 14.35 12.37
C LYS A 360 -21.28 15.67 11.61
N GLY A 361 -22.26 16.01 10.75
CA GLY A 361 -22.29 17.25 9.98
C GLY A 361 -21.32 17.30 8.79
N GLN A 362 -20.79 16.16 8.35
CA GLN A 362 -19.80 16.02 7.28
C GLN A 362 -20.46 15.58 5.95
N GLU A 363 -21.39 16.39 5.43
CA GLU A 363 -22.20 16.02 4.26
C GLU A 363 -21.34 15.74 3.01
N GLU A 364 -20.26 16.50 2.81
CA GLU A 364 -19.33 16.30 1.70
C GLU A 364 -18.62 14.94 1.77
N LEU A 365 -18.16 14.54 2.95
CA LEU A 365 -17.54 13.22 3.14
C LEU A 365 -18.54 12.08 2.88
N ALA A 366 -19.80 12.27 3.31
CA ALA A 366 -20.85 11.31 3.00
C ALA A 366 -21.08 11.16 1.49
N GLN A 367 -21.04 12.26 0.73
CA GLN A 367 -21.17 12.24 -0.73
C GLN A 367 -19.96 11.59 -1.41
N ILE A 368 -18.74 11.86 -0.93
CA ILE A 368 -17.52 11.22 -1.41
C ILE A 368 -17.63 9.70 -1.28
N VAL A 369 -18.06 9.18 -0.13
CA VAL A 369 -18.24 7.73 0.08
C VAL A 369 -19.34 7.17 -0.84
N GLN A 370 -20.48 7.85 -0.95
CA GLN A 370 -21.61 7.36 -1.76
C GLN A 370 -21.30 7.28 -3.26
N ASN A 371 -20.49 8.21 -3.76
CA ASN A 371 -20.16 8.33 -5.18
C ASN A 371 -18.76 7.80 -5.51
N GLY A 372 -18.02 7.33 -4.52
CA GLY A 372 -16.59 7.01 -4.64
C GLY A 372 -16.28 5.71 -5.36
N ARG A 373 -17.28 4.90 -5.73
CA ARG A 373 -17.07 3.60 -6.38
C ARG A 373 -16.22 3.69 -7.64
N LEU A 374 -16.43 4.73 -8.46
CA LEU A 374 -15.66 4.92 -9.69
C LEU A 374 -14.16 5.03 -9.40
N GLN A 375 -13.80 5.76 -8.34
CA GLN A 375 -12.40 5.92 -7.92
C GLN A 375 -11.80 4.59 -7.46
N HIS A 376 -12.56 3.75 -6.73
CA HIS A 376 -12.10 2.39 -6.39
C HIS A 376 -11.87 1.56 -7.65
N ARG A 377 -12.82 1.56 -8.58
CA ARG A 377 -12.72 0.78 -9.84
C ARG A 377 -11.47 1.16 -10.62
N PHE A 378 -11.26 2.46 -10.80
CA PHE A 378 -10.12 2.98 -11.54
C PHE A 378 -8.81 2.63 -10.85
N ALA A 379 -8.68 2.95 -9.55
CA ALA A 379 -7.48 2.66 -8.78
C ALA A 379 -7.11 1.18 -8.75
N PHE A 380 -8.10 0.28 -8.67
CA PHE A 380 -7.83 -1.16 -8.76
C PHE A 380 -7.33 -1.54 -10.14
N CYS A 381 -7.99 -1.10 -11.22
CA CYS A 381 -7.57 -1.46 -12.58
C CYS A 381 -6.17 -0.95 -12.93
N CYS A 382 -5.73 0.19 -12.37
CA CYS A 382 -4.39 0.74 -12.62
C CYS A 382 -3.22 -0.10 -12.09
N GLY A 383 -3.45 -1.02 -11.15
CA GLY A 383 -2.38 -1.77 -10.49
C GLY A 383 -2.77 -3.18 -10.08
N TYR A 384 -3.79 -3.74 -10.72
CA TYR A 384 -4.30 -5.07 -10.38
C TYR A 384 -3.33 -6.15 -10.86
N ASP A 385 -3.11 -7.16 -10.02
CA ASP A 385 -2.30 -8.32 -10.38
C ASP A 385 -3.11 -9.28 -11.27
N PHE A 386 -2.64 -9.53 -12.50
CA PHE A 386 -3.30 -10.40 -13.49
C PHE A 386 -3.18 -11.89 -13.15
N GLY A 387 -2.52 -12.27 -12.05
CA GLY A 387 -2.55 -13.63 -11.51
C GLY A 387 -3.95 -14.09 -11.09
N ASP A 388 -4.87 -13.19 -10.73
CA ASP A 388 -6.30 -13.47 -10.52
C ASP A 388 -7.14 -12.91 -11.67
N TRP A 389 -7.08 -13.60 -12.82
CA TRP A 389 -7.71 -13.14 -14.06
C TRP A 389 -9.24 -12.99 -13.94
N ASP A 390 -9.91 -13.95 -13.32
CA ASP A 390 -11.37 -13.92 -13.17
C ASP A 390 -11.83 -12.74 -12.29
N GLY A 391 -11.09 -12.47 -11.20
CA GLY A 391 -11.31 -11.29 -10.37
C GLY A 391 -11.10 -9.98 -11.14
N PHE A 392 -10.06 -9.92 -11.97
CA PHE A 392 -9.78 -8.76 -12.82
C PHE A 392 -10.92 -8.46 -13.81
N LEU A 393 -11.46 -9.48 -14.48
CA LEU A 393 -12.50 -9.30 -15.50
C LEU A 393 -13.74 -8.59 -14.93
N GLY A 394 -14.17 -8.96 -13.73
CA GLY A 394 -15.30 -8.32 -13.07
C GLY A 394 -14.98 -6.89 -12.61
N LEU A 395 -13.76 -6.63 -12.13
CA LEU A 395 -13.30 -5.27 -11.79
C LEU A 395 -13.34 -4.35 -13.02
N PHE A 396 -12.79 -4.82 -14.13
CA PHE A 396 -12.67 -4.08 -15.37
C PHE A 396 -14.02 -3.85 -16.05
N SER A 397 -14.90 -4.87 -16.05
CA SER A 397 -16.29 -4.73 -16.48
C SER A 397 -17.03 -3.68 -15.65
N GLY A 398 -16.88 -3.73 -14.32
CA GLY A 398 -17.44 -2.74 -13.40
C GLY A 398 -16.96 -1.31 -13.69
N LEU A 399 -15.67 -1.11 -14.00
CA LEU A 399 -15.13 0.20 -14.38
C LEU A 399 -15.78 0.73 -15.67
N ARG A 400 -15.81 -0.08 -16.73
CA ARG A 400 -16.43 0.30 -18.01
C ARG A 400 -17.90 0.67 -17.85
N GLN A 401 -18.63 -0.08 -17.03
CA GLN A 401 -20.02 0.24 -16.69
C GLN A 401 -20.14 1.55 -15.88
N ALA A 402 -19.22 1.81 -14.95
CA ALA A 402 -19.25 3.02 -14.12
C ALA A 402 -18.99 4.29 -14.95
N VAL A 403 -18.07 4.23 -15.90
CA VAL A 403 -17.74 5.36 -16.80
C VAL A 403 -18.72 5.47 -17.97
N GLY A 404 -19.39 4.37 -18.35
CA GLY A 404 -20.28 4.32 -19.50
C GLY A 404 -19.55 4.19 -20.85
N VAL A 405 -18.27 3.81 -20.84
CA VAL A 405 -17.45 3.59 -22.04
C VAL A 405 -17.25 2.10 -22.24
N ASP A 406 -17.53 1.62 -23.45
CA ASP A 406 -17.48 0.20 -23.80
C ASP A 406 -18.28 -0.69 -22.83
N ALA A 407 -19.36 -0.16 -22.23
CA ALA A 407 -20.14 -0.85 -21.22
C ALA A 407 -20.87 -2.06 -21.80
N GLY A 408 -20.87 -3.17 -21.06
CA GLY A 408 -21.59 -4.40 -21.43
C GLY A 408 -20.88 -5.32 -22.42
N MET A 409 -19.74 -4.91 -22.99
CA MET A 409 -18.93 -5.81 -23.83
C MET A 409 -18.27 -6.90 -22.98
N GLU A 410 -18.30 -8.14 -23.47
CA GLU A 410 -17.50 -9.24 -22.92
C GLU A 410 -16.01 -9.06 -23.25
N TRP A 411 -15.13 -9.73 -22.50
CA TRP A 411 -13.67 -9.54 -22.65
C TRP A 411 -13.17 -9.70 -24.09
N ASN A 412 -13.54 -10.78 -24.77
CA ASN A 412 -13.04 -11.06 -26.12
C ASN A 412 -13.52 -10.03 -27.16
N GLU A 413 -14.75 -9.54 -26.99
CA GLU A 413 -15.30 -8.46 -27.82
C GLU A 413 -14.55 -7.17 -27.56
N TRP A 414 -14.41 -6.79 -26.29
CA TRP A 414 -13.67 -5.59 -25.89
C TRP A 414 -12.22 -5.63 -26.38
N LYS A 415 -11.53 -6.77 -26.24
CA LYS A 415 -10.15 -6.97 -26.68
C LYS A 415 -10.02 -6.81 -28.19
N ALA A 416 -10.95 -7.35 -28.98
CA ALA A 416 -10.94 -7.18 -30.43
C ALA A 416 -11.10 -5.70 -30.83
N VAL A 417 -12.00 -4.98 -30.16
CA VAL A 417 -12.19 -3.53 -30.37
C VAL A 417 -10.95 -2.75 -29.95
N ALA A 418 -10.35 -3.06 -28.80
CA ALA A 418 -9.15 -2.40 -28.31
C ALA A 418 -7.94 -2.62 -29.24
N LEU A 419 -7.77 -3.84 -29.76
CA LEU A 419 -6.72 -4.14 -30.74
C LEU A 419 -6.87 -3.31 -32.01
N ASP A 420 -8.09 -3.17 -32.55
CA ASP A 420 -8.31 -2.33 -33.74
C ASP A 420 -8.15 -0.84 -33.41
N ARG A 421 -8.61 -0.40 -32.24
CA ARG A 421 -8.50 0.99 -31.75
C ARG A 421 -7.06 1.45 -31.63
N TYR A 422 -6.16 0.59 -31.15
CA TYR A 422 -4.76 0.92 -30.89
C TYR A 422 -3.80 0.32 -31.93
N LYS A 423 -4.29 -0.23 -33.05
CA LYS A 423 -3.45 -0.94 -34.03
C LYS A 423 -2.30 -0.11 -34.61
N ASP A 424 -2.46 1.20 -34.70
CA ASP A 424 -1.45 2.08 -35.27
C ASP A 424 -0.43 2.59 -34.23
N GLU A 425 -0.59 2.21 -32.95
CA GLU A 425 0.34 2.56 -31.87
C GLU A 425 1.65 1.76 -32.03
N PRO A 426 2.82 2.43 -32.13
CA PRO A 426 4.11 1.75 -32.27
C PRO A 426 4.39 0.75 -31.16
N ASP A 427 4.00 1.08 -29.92
CA ASP A 427 4.23 0.25 -28.75
C ASP A 427 3.45 -1.06 -28.82
N LEU A 428 2.21 -1.03 -29.31
CA LEU A 428 1.42 -2.25 -29.52
C LEU A 428 2.06 -3.12 -30.61
N GLN A 429 2.54 -2.52 -31.71
CA GLN A 429 3.20 -3.25 -32.78
C GLN A 429 4.49 -3.94 -32.30
N VAL A 430 5.26 -3.28 -31.43
CA VAL A 430 6.43 -3.89 -30.78
C VAL A 430 6.02 -5.11 -29.98
N LEU A 431 4.98 -5.02 -29.15
CA LEU A 431 4.51 -6.14 -28.33
C LEU A 431 3.96 -7.31 -29.17
N LEU A 432 3.24 -7.03 -30.26
CA LEU A 432 2.68 -8.06 -31.15
C LEU A 432 3.74 -8.75 -32.02
N SER A 433 4.91 -8.13 -32.19
CA SER A 433 6.01 -8.68 -32.99
C SER A 433 6.94 -9.65 -32.25
N ARG A 434 6.81 -9.72 -30.92
CA ARG A 434 7.54 -10.63 -30.04
C ARG A 434 6.82 -11.97 -29.96
#